data_AF-M5EG88-F1
#
_entry.id   AF-M5EG88-F1
#
_cell.length_a   1.000
_cell.length_b   1.000
_cell.length_c   1.000
_cell.angle_alpha   90.00
_cell.angle_beta   90.00
_cell.angle_gamma   90.00
#
_symmetry.space_group_name_H-M   'P 1'
#
loop_
_entity.id
_entity.type
_entity.pdbx_description
1 polymer ?
#
loop_
_entity_poly.entity_id
_entity_poly.type
_entity_poly.pdbx_seq_one_letter_code
_entity_poly.pdbx_strand_id
1 'polypeptide(L)'
;MPTAPEDPSARLIEQRVRNRIYDILEILADCDNGVDLVGISGYFNLFEDFVHRPSIEAGTSALSRDERAVVLEIADFLEAACAATPDFTKAEFVESGWPRQIAPRARDARLLFLQRGLFSEAFEEAEPGQRFVPSAS
;
A
#
# COMPACT_ATOMS: atom_id res chain seq x y z
N MET A 1 28.08 19.87 -17.74
CA MET A 1 27.36 20.08 -16.47
C MET A 1 26.36 18.94 -16.36
N PRO A 2 26.47 18.01 -15.40
CA PRO A 2 25.40 17.06 -15.17
C PRO A 2 24.21 17.85 -14.61
N THR A 3 23.08 17.80 -15.30
CA THR A 3 21.81 18.33 -14.78
C THR A 3 21.52 17.61 -13.47
N ALA A 4 21.20 18.36 -12.41
CA ALA A 4 20.69 17.77 -11.18
C ALA A 4 19.51 16.84 -11.53
N PRO A 5 19.32 15.71 -10.85
CA PRO A 5 18.13 14.90 -11.09
C PRO A 5 16.91 15.80 -10.83
N GLU A 6 16.09 16.02 -11.86
CA GLU A 6 14.84 16.74 -11.71
C GLU A 6 14.00 16.01 -10.66
N ASP A 7 13.45 16.75 -9.70
CA ASP A 7 12.59 16.17 -8.68
C ASP A 7 11.41 15.46 -9.35
N PRO A 8 11.02 14.26 -8.89
CA PRO A 8 9.94 13.52 -9.51
C PRO A 8 8.64 14.33 -9.42
N SER A 9 7.85 14.28 -10.49
CA SER A 9 6.55 14.95 -10.51
C SER A 9 5.60 14.38 -9.47
N ALA A 10 4.58 15.16 -9.10
CA ALA A 10 3.54 14.70 -8.18
C ALA A 10 2.86 13.42 -8.69
N ARG A 11 2.61 13.31 -10.00
CA ARG A 11 2.01 12.11 -10.60
C ARG A 11 2.91 10.88 -10.44
N LEU A 12 4.20 11.02 -10.71
CA LEU A 12 5.15 9.92 -10.56
C LEU A 12 5.29 9.48 -9.10
N ILE A 13 5.22 10.43 -8.16
CA ILE A 13 5.18 10.15 -6.72
C ILE A 13 3.93 9.32 -6.38
N GLU A 14 2.73 9.70 -6.82
CA GLU A 14 1.50 8.94 -6.55
C GLU A 14 1.53 7.52 -7.11
N GLN A 15 2.13 7.33 -8.30
CA GLN A 15 2.30 6.02 -8.91
C GLN A 15 3.19 5.11 -8.06
N ARG A 16 4.34 5.62 -7.62
CA ARG A 16 5.27 4.90 -6.74
C ARG A 16 4.61 4.57 -5.40
N VAL A 17 3.80 5.49 -4.88
CA VAL A 17 3.02 5.27 -3.66
C VAL A 17 2.02 4.12 -3.84
N ARG A 18 1.30 4.05 -4.96
CA ARG A 18 0.43 2.89 -5.25
C ARG A 18 1.22 1.58 -5.33
N ASN A 19 2.37 1.57 -5.99
CA ASN A 19 3.23 0.38 -6.04
C ASN A 19 3.73 0.00 -4.63
N ARG A 20 4.05 0.98 -3.79
CA ARG A 20 4.47 0.71 -2.42
C ARG A 20 3.36 0.12 -1.56
N ILE A 21 2.12 0.57 -1.76
CA ILE A 21 0.95 -0.04 -1.15
C ILE A 21 0.82 -1.50 -1.59
N TYR A 22 1.07 -1.81 -2.87
CA TYR A 22 1.12 -3.19 -3.34
C TYR A 22 2.16 -4.03 -2.59
N ASP A 23 3.39 -3.51 -2.40
CA ASP A 23 4.43 -4.22 -1.63
C ASP A 23 3.98 -4.50 -0.19
N ILE A 24 3.26 -3.56 0.43
CA ILE A 24 2.71 -3.74 1.77
C ILE A 24 1.66 -4.86 1.79
N LEU A 25 0.79 -4.92 0.77
CA LEU A 25 -0.20 -5.98 0.64
C LEU A 25 0.46 -7.36 0.49
N GLU A 26 1.61 -7.45 -0.19
CA GLU A 26 2.42 -8.69 -0.25
C GLU A 26 2.87 -9.14 1.14
N ILE A 27 3.38 -8.22 1.96
CA ILE A 27 3.80 -8.52 3.33
C ILE A 27 2.62 -9.02 4.16
N LEU A 28 1.48 -8.33 4.13
CA LEU A 28 0.29 -8.73 4.88
C LEU A 28 -0.28 -10.07 4.40
N ALA A 29 -0.23 -10.33 3.09
CA ALA A 29 -0.69 -11.57 2.47
C ALA A 29 0.14 -12.79 2.87
N ASP A 30 1.38 -12.61 3.30
CA ASP A 30 2.28 -13.67 3.79
C ASP A 30 2.02 -14.05 5.27
N CYS A 31 0.98 -13.47 5.89
CA CYS A 31 0.49 -13.86 7.21
C CYS A 31 1.59 -13.76 8.29
N ASP A 32 1.91 -14.86 8.96
CA ASP A 32 2.86 -14.90 10.08
C ASP A 32 4.27 -14.52 9.63
N ASN A 33 4.66 -14.95 8.41
CA ASN A 33 5.95 -14.57 7.80
C ASN A 33 6.04 -13.05 7.57
N GLY A 34 4.91 -12.42 7.25
CA GLY A 34 4.82 -10.97 7.10
C GLY A 34 5.16 -10.25 8.40
N VAL A 35 4.63 -10.75 9.53
CA VAL A 35 4.95 -10.24 10.88
C VAL A 35 6.44 -10.46 11.19
N ASP A 36 6.99 -11.62 10.85
CA ASP A 36 8.41 -11.91 11.07
C ASP A 36 9.35 -11.01 10.27
N LEU A 37 8.96 -10.62 9.06
CA LEU A 37 9.75 -9.78 8.17
C LEU A 37 9.91 -8.35 8.70
N VAL A 38 8.82 -7.74 9.21
CA VAL A 38 8.81 -6.31 9.60
C VAL A 38 8.76 -6.08 11.11
N GLY A 39 8.53 -7.14 11.90
CA GLY A 39 8.29 -7.04 13.34
C GLY A 39 6.92 -6.45 13.66
N ILE A 40 6.47 -6.58 14.92
CA ILE A 40 5.11 -6.19 15.32
C ILE A 40 4.83 -4.70 15.14
N SER A 41 5.74 -3.82 15.58
CA SER A 41 5.59 -2.37 15.40
C SER A 41 5.62 -1.97 13.94
N GLY A 42 6.50 -2.59 13.15
CA GLY A 42 6.55 -2.37 11.70
C GLY A 42 5.25 -2.79 11.04
N TYR A 43 4.67 -3.92 11.45
CA TYR A 43 3.44 -4.48 10.90
C TYR A 43 2.23 -3.55 11.06
N PHE A 44 2.06 -2.93 12.23
CA PHE A 44 0.97 -1.98 12.45
C PHE A 44 1.20 -0.64 11.74
N ASN A 45 2.45 -0.23 11.57
CA ASN A 45 2.77 1.08 10.99
C ASN A 45 2.91 1.04 9.46
N LEU A 46 2.70 -0.11 8.81
CA LEU A 46 2.84 -0.26 7.35
C LEU A 46 2.00 0.76 6.56
N PHE A 47 0.83 1.16 7.07
CA PHE A 47 -0.10 2.06 6.38
C PHE A 47 -0.12 3.51 6.88
N GLU A 48 0.57 3.84 7.99
CA GLU A 48 0.51 5.19 8.59
C GLU A 48 0.89 6.29 7.60
N ASP A 49 1.95 6.06 6.81
CA ASP A 49 2.44 7.01 5.81
C ASP A 49 1.48 7.22 4.62
N PHE A 50 0.45 6.38 4.49
CA PHE A 50 -0.46 6.36 3.34
C PHE A 50 -1.84 6.90 3.68
N VAL A 51 -2.43 6.48 4.81
CA VAL A 51 -3.82 6.82 5.15
C VAL A 51 -4.06 8.30 5.43
N HIS A 52 -3.02 9.03 5.85
CA HIS A 52 -3.08 10.48 6.12
C HIS A 52 -2.65 11.35 4.93
N ARG A 53 -2.46 10.74 3.76
CA ARG A 53 -1.92 11.45 2.60
C ARG A 53 -3.03 12.28 1.96
N PRO A 54 -2.83 13.61 1.76
CA PRO A 54 -3.88 14.49 1.22
C PRO A 54 -4.43 14.04 -0.14
N SER A 55 -3.60 13.40 -0.98
CA SER A 55 -4.03 12.87 -2.28
C SER A 55 -5.04 11.72 -2.16
N ILE A 56 -4.93 10.90 -1.12
CA ILE A 56 -5.90 9.84 -0.86
C ILE A 56 -7.21 10.46 -0.37
N GLU A 57 -7.17 11.37 0.60
CA GLU A 57 -8.35 12.05 1.12
C GLU A 57 -9.12 12.79 0.02
N ALA A 58 -8.41 13.58 -0.79
CA ALA A 58 -8.94 14.35 -1.90
C ALA A 58 -9.34 13.50 -3.12
N GLY A 59 -8.99 12.20 -3.16
CA GLY A 59 -9.28 11.32 -4.29
C GLY A 59 -8.48 11.64 -5.56
N THR A 60 -7.31 12.27 -5.41
CA THR A 60 -6.39 12.62 -6.51
C THR A 60 -5.20 11.66 -6.61
N SER A 61 -5.17 10.60 -5.80
CA SER A 61 -4.13 9.57 -5.83
C SER A 61 -4.20 8.71 -7.11
N ALA A 62 -3.15 7.92 -7.36
CA ALA A 62 -3.13 6.97 -8.48
C ALA A 62 -3.99 5.71 -8.23
N LEU A 63 -4.60 5.58 -7.05
CA LEU A 63 -5.48 4.47 -6.71
C LEU A 63 -6.80 4.59 -7.48
N SER A 64 -7.35 3.46 -7.93
CA SER A 64 -8.77 3.45 -8.32
C SER A 64 -9.66 3.64 -7.10
N ARG A 65 -10.95 3.90 -7.34
CA ARG A 65 -11.95 3.96 -6.26
C ARG A 65 -11.98 2.67 -5.44
N ASP A 66 -11.93 1.52 -6.12
CA ASP A 66 -12.02 0.20 -5.46
C ASP A 66 -10.73 -0.12 -4.69
N GLU A 67 -9.56 0.23 -5.25
CA GLU A 67 -8.28 0.09 -4.56
C GLU A 67 -8.20 0.98 -3.32
N ARG A 68 -8.69 2.22 -3.40
CA ARG A 68 -8.78 3.10 -2.23
C ARG A 68 -9.68 2.50 -1.15
N ALA A 69 -10.84 1.99 -1.53
CA ALA A 69 -11.79 1.43 -0.58
C ALA A 69 -11.19 0.23 0.18
N VAL A 70 -10.53 -0.70 -0.52
CA VAL A 70 -9.94 -1.87 0.12
C VAL A 70 -8.73 -1.53 0.99
N VAL A 71 -7.94 -0.52 0.59
CA VAL A 71 -6.80 -0.03 1.40
C VAL A 71 -7.28 0.55 2.72
N LEU A 72 -8.34 1.36 2.71
CA LEU A 72 -8.92 1.93 3.92
C LEU A 72 -9.51 0.83 4.81
N GLU A 73 -10.19 -0.16 4.24
CA GLU A 73 -10.70 -1.31 5.02
C GLU A 73 -9.57 -2.08 5.72
N ILE A 74 -8.46 -2.32 5.03
CA ILE A 74 -7.29 -3.01 5.62
C ILE A 74 -6.64 -2.17 6.72
N ALA A 75 -6.55 -0.84 6.54
CA ALA A 75 -6.04 0.05 7.56
C ALA A 75 -6.89 0.03 8.84
N ASP A 76 -8.22 0.09 8.70
CA ASP A 76 -9.16 -0.04 9.83
C ASP A 76 -8.97 -1.41 10.53
N PHE A 77 -8.71 -2.47 9.77
CA PHE A 77 -8.45 -3.81 10.30
C PHE A 77 -7.14 -3.89 11.09
N LEU A 78 -6.09 -3.23 10.64
CA LEU A 78 -4.81 -3.13 11.34
C LEU A 78 -4.94 -2.31 12.63
N GLU A 79 -5.69 -1.20 12.58
CA GLU A 79 -5.98 -0.37 13.76
C GLU A 79 -6.75 -1.19 14.82
N ALA A 80 -7.78 -1.94 14.40
CA ALA A 80 -8.53 -2.82 15.28
C ALA A 80 -7.65 -3.91 15.92
N ALA A 81 -6.74 -4.51 15.13
CA ALA A 81 -5.78 -5.47 15.64
C ALA A 81 -4.84 -4.85 16.67
N CYS A 82 -4.27 -3.68 16.37
CA CYS A 82 -3.40 -2.93 17.27
C CYS A 82 -4.10 -2.58 18.59
N ALA A 83 -5.35 -2.10 18.52
CA ALA A 83 -6.15 -1.77 19.70
C ALA A 83 -6.50 -2.99 20.56
N ALA A 84 -6.64 -4.17 19.94
CA ALA A 84 -6.93 -5.42 20.65
C ALA A 84 -5.67 -6.07 21.27
N THR A 85 -4.47 -5.71 20.80
CA THR A 85 -3.21 -6.34 21.21
C THR A 85 -2.13 -5.32 21.65
N PRO A 86 -2.44 -4.35 22.55
CA PRO A 86 -1.54 -3.24 22.85
C PRO A 86 -0.22 -3.67 23.50
N ASP A 87 -0.23 -4.74 24.29
CA ASP A 87 0.93 -5.24 25.05
C ASP A 87 1.48 -6.57 24.52
N PHE A 88 1.01 -7.03 23.35
CA PHE A 88 1.42 -8.33 22.84
C PHE A 88 2.87 -8.30 22.37
N THR A 89 3.60 -9.34 22.71
CA THR A 89 4.83 -9.72 22.02
C THR A 89 4.52 -10.20 20.61
N LYS A 90 5.54 -10.27 19.75
CA LYS A 90 5.41 -10.83 18.40
C LYS A 90 4.77 -12.24 18.40
N ALA A 91 5.19 -13.11 19.32
CA ALA A 91 4.68 -14.47 19.42
C ALA A 91 3.19 -14.49 19.79
N GLU A 92 2.80 -13.72 20.79
CA GLU A 92 1.40 -13.59 21.20
C GLU A 92 0.52 -13.02 20.08
N PHE A 93 1.04 -12.07 19.28
CA PHE A 93 0.33 -11.55 18.12
C PHE A 93 0.09 -12.61 17.03
N VAL A 94 1.09 -13.43 16.71
CA VAL A 94 0.93 -14.55 15.76
C VAL A 94 -0.04 -15.61 16.28
N GLU A 95 0.04 -15.93 17.57
CA GLU A 95 -0.84 -16.90 18.22
C GLU A 95 -2.30 -16.42 18.31
N SER A 96 -2.53 -15.11 18.41
CA SER A 96 -3.86 -14.49 18.46
C SER A 96 -4.74 -14.78 17.24
N GLY A 97 -4.13 -15.11 16.11
CA GLY A 97 -4.81 -15.33 14.84
C GLY A 97 -5.17 -14.05 14.06
N TRP A 98 -4.80 -12.86 14.54
CA TRP A 98 -4.96 -11.61 13.78
C TRP A 98 -4.29 -11.65 12.39
N PRO A 99 -3.02 -12.10 12.24
CA PRO A 99 -2.40 -12.22 10.92
C PRO A 99 -3.21 -13.12 9.96
N ARG A 100 -3.75 -14.22 10.48
CA ARG A 100 -4.59 -15.17 9.72
C ARG A 100 -5.94 -14.59 9.30
N GLN A 101 -6.44 -13.58 9.99
CA GLN A 101 -7.66 -12.84 9.63
C GLN A 101 -7.39 -11.71 8.62
N ILE A 102 -6.20 -11.09 8.68
CA ILE A 102 -5.79 -9.99 7.79
C ILE A 102 -5.34 -10.53 6.43
N ALA A 103 -4.54 -11.60 6.41
CA ALA A 103 -3.91 -12.11 5.20
C ALA A 103 -4.87 -12.42 4.03
N PRO A 104 -6.06 -13.01 4.24
CA PRO A 104 -7.02 -13.23 3.14
C PRO A 104 -7.46 -11.92 2.47
N ARG A 105 -7.76 -10.89 3.25
CA ARG A 105 -8.15 -9.57 2.72
C ARG A 105 -7.01 -8.91 1.95
N ALA A 106 -5.79 -9.00 2.46
CA ALA A 106 -4.60 -8.51 1.77
C ALA A 106 -4.37 -9.23 0.43
N ARG A 107 -4.61 -10.54 0.36
CA ARG A 107 -4.52 -11.31 -0.91
C ARG A 107 -5.56 -10.84 -1.93
N ASP A 108 -6.80 -10.62 -1.50
CA ASP A 108 -7.87 -10.14 -2.38
C ASP A 108 -7.55 -8.73 -2.90
N ALA A 109 -7.10 -7.82 -2.01
CA ALA A 109 -6.65 -6.49 -2.38
C ALA A 109 -5.46 -6.53 -3.35
N ARG A 110 -4.49 -7.42 -3.12
CA ARG A 110 -3.35 -7.60 -4.02
C ARG A 110 -3.79 -8.01 -5.43
N LEU A 111 -4.75 -8.94 -5.54
CA LEU A 111 -5.31 -9.35 -6.82
C LEU A 111 -5.99 -8.18 -7.53
N LEU A 112 -6.72 -7.34 -6.81
CA LEU A 112 -7.33 -6.12 -7.36
C LEU A 112 -6.27 -5.17 -7.95
N PHE A 113 -5.15 -4.97 -7.27
CA PHE A 113 -4.05 -4.14 -7.79
C PHE A 113 -3.44 -4.74 -9.06
N LEU A 114 -3.23 -6.06 -9.09
CA LEU A 114 -2.65 -6.77 -10.23
C LEU A 114 -3.57 -6.80 -11.46
N GLN A 115 -4.90 -6.71 -11.28
CA GLN A 115 -5.84 -6.64 -12.41
C GLN A 115 -5.57 -5.42 -13.31
N ARG A 116 -5.15 -4.30 -12.72
CA ARG A 116 -4.73 -3.10 -13.47
C ARG A 116 -3.24 -3.11 -13.82
N GLY A 117 -2.43 -3.89 -13.09
CA GLY A 117 -0.98 -3.94 -13.21
C GLY A 117 -0.26 -2.97 -12.26
N LEU A 118 1.08 -2.97 -12.31
CA LEU A 118 1.93 -2.04 -11.56
C LEU A 118 2.36 -0.88 -12.45
N PHE A 119 2.54 0.29 -11.85
CA PHE A 119 3.01 1.47 -12.55
C PHE A 119 4.52 1.41 -12.79
N SER A 120 5.00 2.08 -13.84
CA SER A 120 6.41 2.42 -13.99
C SER A 120 6.87 3.36 -12.86
N GLU A 121 8.05 3.08 -12.30
CA GLU A 121 8.70 3.99 -11.35
C GLU A 121 9.56 5.06 -12.04
N ALA A 122 9.81 4.92 -13.35
CA ALA A 122 10.74 5.77 -14.09
C ALA A 122 10.05 6.89 -14.88
N PHE A 123 8.78 6.72 -15.23
CA PHE A 123 8.03 7.69 -16.05
C PHE A 123 6.55 7.68 -15.71
N GLU A 124 5.86 8.77 -16.07
CA GLU A 124 4.43 8.92 -15.84
C GLU A 124 3.59 8.04 -16.77
N GLU A 125 2.53 7.50 -16.20
CA GLU A 125 1.56 6.62 -16.84
C GLU A 125 0.15 7.10 -16.52
N ALA A 126 -0.74 7.03 -17.52
CA ALA A 126 -2.15 7.37 -17.35
C ALA A 126 -2.86 6.27 -16.54
N GLU A 127 -2.61 5.02 -16.92
CA GLU A 127 -3.04 3.79 -16.26
C GLU A 127 -1.83 2.84 -16.20
N PRO A 128 -1.77 1.85 -15.30
CA PRO A 128 -0.60 0.99 -15.21
C PRO A 128 -0.33 0.27 -16.54
N GLY A 129 0.90 0.36 -17.03
CA GLY A 129 1.28 -0.17 -18.36
C GLY A 129 0.83 0.69 -19.55
N GLN A 130 0.14 1.82 -19.33
CA GLN A 130 -0.22 2.79 -20.36
C GLN A 130 0.54 4.10 -20.15
N ARG A 131 1.59 4.30 -20.96
CA ARG A 131 2.38 5.55 -20.96
C ARG A 131 1.48 6.77 -21.09
N PHE A 132 1.72 7.76 -20.25
CA PHE A 132 1.07 9.05 -20.38
C PHE A 132 1.62 9.74 -21.64
N VAL A 133 0.75 10.01 -22.62
CA VAL A 133 1.11 10.79 -23.80
C VAL A 133 0.35 12.11 -23.69
N PRO A 134 1.00 13.23 -23.30
CA PRO A 134 0.33 14.51 -23.30
C PRO A 134 -0.08 14.80 -24.75
N SER A 135 -1.37 14.99 -24.98
CA SER A 135 -1.85 15.43 -26.29
C SER A 135 -1.25 16.81 -26.55
N ALA A 136 -0.40 16.90 -27.57
CA ALA A 136 0.10 18.17 -28.06
C ALA A 136 -1.10 19.04 -28.45
N SER A 137 -1.28 20.16 -27.74
CA SER A 137 -2.21 21.22 -28.12
C SER A 137 -1.47 22.27 -28.94
#